data_AF-A0A2E2V813-F1
#
_entry.id   AF-A0A2E2V813-F1
#
_cell.length_a   1.000
_cell.length_b   1.000
_cell.length_c   1.000
_cell.angle_alpha   90.00
_cell.angle_beta   90.00
_cell.angle_gamma   90.00
#
_symmetry.space_group_name_H-M   'P 1'
#
loop_
_entity.id
_entity.type
_entity.pdbx_description
1 polymer ?
#
loop_
_entity_poly.entity_id
_entity_poly.type
_entity_poly.pdbx_seq_one_letter_code
_entity_poly.pdbx_strand_id
1 'polypeptide(L)'
;MDNKISGDWAHFSGEQSMSDASREENAKRLLADPLFQEAFHELRKDLLSRWETSGSLEVDARESIWLAMRLLEKLHGHIQSIMETGHMNRMLEKQHPFI
;
A
#
# COMPACT_ATOMS: atom_id res chain seq x y z
N MET A 1 -22.82 -10.25 17.49
CA MET A 1 -21.78 -9.29 17.93
C MET A 1 -20.97 -9.05 16.69
N ASP A 2 -21.45 -8.12 15.87
CA ASP A 2 -21.00 -8.00 14.49
C ASP A 2 -19.86 -7.00 14.48
N ASN A 3 -18.67 -7.51 14.16
CA ASN A 3 -17.43 -6.76 14.18
C ASN A 3 -17.46 -5.72 13.04
N LYS A 4 -18.04 -4.55 13.33
CA LYS A 4 -17.91 -3.35 12.50
C LYS A 4 -16.46 -2.85 12.57
N ILE A 5 -15.57 -3.45 11.79
CA ILE A 5 -14.43 -2.71 11.23
C ILE A 5 -15.00 -1.92 10.04
N SER A 6 -15.90 -0.98 10.33
CA SER A 6 -16.37 0.02 9.38
C SER A 6 -15.31 1.10 9.34
N GLY A 7 -14.22 0.82 8.61
CA GLY A 7 -13.27 1.86 8.24
C GLY A 7 -14.02 2.90 7.42
N ASP A 8 -14.06 4.12 7.95
CA ASP A 8 -14.78 5.28 7.44
C ASP A 8 -14.11 5.81 6.16
N TRP A 9 -14.13 5.00 5.10
CA TRP A 9 -13.55 5.31 3.78
C TRP A 9 -14.58 5.97 2.85
N ALA A 10 -15.82 6.11 3.29
CA ALA A 10 -16.93 6.66 2.49
C ALA A 10 -16.80 8.17 2.23
N HIS A 11 -15.97 8.89 2.99
CA HIS A 11 -15.87 10.35 2.89
C HIS A 11 -14.80 10.86 1.90
N PHE A 12 -13.96 9.99 1.33
CA PHE A 12 -12.93 10.40 0.36
C PHE A 12 -13.42 10.41 -1.11
N SER A 13 -14.68 10.08 -1.37
CA SER A 13 -15.23 10.06 -2.73
C SER A 13 -15.67 11.44 -3.20
N GLY A 14 -14.71 12.29 -3.57
CA GLY A 14 -14.93 13.29 -4.60
C GLY A 14 -14.89 12.63 -5.98
N GLU A 15 -16.03 12.64 -6.68
CA GLU A 15 -16.24 12.37 -8.12
C GLU A 15 -15.71 11.05 -8.75
N GLN A 16 -16.65 10.26 -9.29
CA GLN A 16 -16.53 8.97 -10.01
C GLN A 16 -16.36 7.70 -9.15
N SER A 17 -17.49 7.05 -8.87
CA SER A 17 -17.53 5.67 -8.38
C SER A 17 -17.01 4.72 -9.47
N MET A 18 -15.71 4.42 -9.44
CA MET A 18 -15.15 3.32 -10.22
C MET A 18 -15.83 2.01 -9.81
N SER A 19 -16.33 1.24 -10.78
CA SER A 19 -16.86 -0.11 -10.50
C SER A 19 -15.79 -0.97 -9.82
N ASP A 20 -16.18 -1.94 -8.98
CA ASP A 20 -15.22 -2.86 -8.35
C ASP A 20 -14.35 -3.59 -9.38
N ALA A 21 -14.91 -3.80 -10.58
CA ALA A 21 -14.17 -4.33 -11.71
C ALA A 21 -13.05 -3.43 -12.22
N SER A 22 -13.37 -2.15 -12.40
CA SER A 22 -12.40 -1.12 -12.78
C SER A 22 -11.37 -0.89 -11.67
N ARG A 23 -11.76 -0.99 -10.40
CA ARG A 23 -10.86 -0.86 -9.24
C ARG A 23 -9.84 -1.97 -9.19
N GLU A 24 -10.24 -3.23 -9.34
CA GLU A 24 -9.31 -4.36 -9.34
C GLU A 24 -8.34 -4.33 -10.53
N GLU A 25 -8.83 -3.99 -11.73
CA GLU A 25 -7.97 -3.88 -12.92
C GLU A 25 -6.96 -2.75 -12.76
N ASN A 26 -7.40 -1.59 -12.26
CA ASN A 26 -6.52 -0.47 -11.95
C ASN A 26 -5.50 -0.87 -10.87
N ALA A 27 -5.93 -1.64 -9.88
CA ALA A 27 -5.05 -2.13 -8.85
C ALA A 27 -3.95 -3.06 -9.42
N LYS A 28 -4.32 -4.08 -10.18
CA LYS A 28 -3.34 -4.99 -10.81
C LYS A 28 -2.35 -4.22 -11.68
N ARG A 29 -2.85 -3.26 -12.47
CA ARG A 29 -2.00 -2.41 -13.31
C ARG A 29 -1.02 -1.57 -12.49
N LEU A 30 -1.48 -0.94 -11.40
CA LEU A 30 -0.61 -0.13 -10.55
C LEU A 30 0.46 -0.97 -9.83
N LEU A 31 0.13 -2.17 -9.34
CA LEU A 31 1.12 -3.06 -8.73
C LEU A 31 2.14 -3.58 -9.75
N ALA A 32 1.73 -3.79 -11.00
CA ALA A 32 2.61 -4.23 -12.08
C ALA A 32 3.36 -3.07 -12.76
N ASP A 33 3.07 -1.82 -12.41
CA ASP A 33 3.65 -0.65 -13.05
C ASP A 33 5.16 -0.55 -12.74
N PRO A 34 6.03 -0.53 -13.76
CA PRO A 34 7.47 -0.48 -13.55
C PRO A 34 7.95 0.78 -12.81
N LEU A 35 7.33 1.93 -13.06
CA LEU A 35 7.70 3.18 -12.40
C LEU A 35 7.25 3.18 -10.93
N PHE A 36 6.11 2.56 -10.63
CA PHE A 36 5.67 2.35 -9.26
C PHE A 36 6.68 1.48 -8.49
N GLN A 37 7.08 0.34 -9.06
CA GLN A 37 8.08 -0.53 -8.45
C GLN A 37 9.45 0.16 -8.31
N GLU A 38 9.87 0.89 -9.34
CA GLU A 38 11.10 1.69 -9.35
C GLU A 38 11.10 2.74 -8.24
N ALA A 39 9.99 3.44 -8.01
CA ALA A 39 9.91 4.47 -6.98
C ALA A 39 10.18 3.92 -5.57
N PHE A 40 9.61 2.76 -5.22
CA PHE A 40 9.90 2.10 -3.93
C PHE A 40 11.33 1.55 -3.88
N HIS A 41 11.82 0.99 -4.99
CA HIS A 41 13.18 0.45 -5.09
C HIS A 41 14.24 1.53 -4.90
N GLU A 42 14.19 2.60 -5.68
CA GLU A 42 15.18 3.68 -5.64
C GLU A 42 15.14 4.44 -4.33
N LEU A 43 13.96 4.68 -3.74
CA LEU A 43 13.87 5.30 -2.42
C LEU A 43 14.47 4.40 -1.32
N ARG A 44 14.20 3.09 -1.36
CA ARG A 44 14.80 2.15 -0.39
C ARG A 44 16.32 2.13 -0.52
N LYS A 45 16.83 2.13 -1.75
CA LYS A 45 18.26 2.15 -2.06
C LYS A 45 18.94 3.43 -1.57
N ASP A 46 18.33 4.59 -1.80
CA ASP A 46 18.81 5.88 -1.27
C ASP A 46 18.85 5.88 0.26
N LEU A 47 17.77 5.46 0.93
CA LEU A 47 17.72 5.37 2.39
C LEU A 47 18.78 4.41 2.96
N LEU A 48 18.95 3.24 2.34
CA LEU A 48 19.98 2.28 2.75
C LEU A 48 21.38 2.86 2.58
N SER A 49 21.66 3.50 1.43
CA SER A 49 22.95 4.15 1.19
C SER A 49 23.24 5.21 2.25
N ARG A 50 22.26 6.06 2.60
CA ARG A 50 22.43 7.09 3.64
C ARG A 50 22.72 6.47 5.01
N TRP A 51 22.00 5.40 5.37
CA TRP A 51 22.25 4.67 6.60
C TRP A 51 23.66 4.04 6.63
N GLU A 52 24.11 3.43 5.54
CA GLU A 52 25.45 2.84 5.43
C GLU A 52 26.55 3.89 5.54
N THR A 53 26.34 5.07 4.96
CA THR A 53 27.32 6.18 5.00
C THR A 53 27.28 7.01 6.28
N SER A 54 26.23 6.88 7.11
CA SER A 54 26.12 7.62 8.37
C SER A 54 27.15 7.15 9.41
N GLY A 55 27.63 8.09 10.22
CA GLY A 55 28.61 7.82 11.26
C GLY A 55 28.02 6.92 12.36
N SER A 56 28.86 6.06 12.95
CA SER A 56 28.44 5.15 14.04
C SER A 56 27.95 5.87 15.30
N LEU A 57 28.34 7.14 15.48
CA LEU A 57 27.94 7.99 16.60
C LEU A 57 26.68 8.82 16.30
N GLU A 58 26.19 8.81 15.05
CA GLU A 58 24.99 9.55 14.63
C GLU A 58 23.71 8.73 14.90
N VAL A 59 23.53 8.30 16.15
CA VAL A 59 22.49 7.34 16.55
C VAL A 59 21.08 7.80 16.15
N ASP A 60 20.73 9.07 16.40
CA ASP A 60 19.40 9.62 16.10
C ASP A 60 19.14 9.69 14.58
N ALA A 61 20.16 10.09 13.80
CA ALA A 61 20.06 10.19 12.35
C ALA A 61 19.91 8.80 11.73
N ARG A 62 20.67 7.84 12.23
CA ARG A 62 20.50 6.42 11.93
C ARG A 62 19.06 6.04 12.21
N GLU A 63 18.62 6.04 13.47
CA GLU A 63 17.27 5.60 13.86
C GLU A 63 16.16 6.20 12.98
N SER A 64 16.25 7.49 12.67
CA SER A 64 15.32 8.18 11.76
C SER A 64 15.28 7.55 10.36
N ILE A 65 16.42 7.25 9.76
CA ILE A 65 16.51 6.57 8.45
C ILE A 65 15.94 5.15 8.53
N TRP A 66 16.18 4.43 9.62
CA TRP A 66 15.60 3.09 9.80
C TRP A 66 14.08 3.14 9.91
N LEU A 67 13.53 4.08 10.68
CA LEU A 67 12.09 4.30 10.77
C LEU A 67 11.49 4.65 9.40
N ALA A 68 12.19 5.46 8.59
CA ALA A 68 11.78 5.76 7.23
C ALA A 68 11.72 4.51 6.33
N MET A 69 12.73 3.62 6.40
CA MET A 69 12.69 2.34 5.68
C MET A 69 11.52 1.46 6.13
N ARG A 70 11.24 1.39 7.43
CA ARG A 70 10.10 0.61 7.96
C ARG A 70 8.76 1.20 7.55
N LEU A 71 8.66 2.53 7.48
CA LEU A 71 7.47 3.21 6.98
C LEU A 71 7.26 2.91 5.49
N LEU A 72 8.32 2.94 4.69
CA LEU A 72 8.26 2.59 3.27
C LEU A 72 7.73 1.17 3.03
N GLU A 73 8.22 0.20 3.80
CA GLU A 73 7.72 -1.19 3.77
C GLU A 73 6.24 -1.28 4.15
N LYS A 74 5.83 -0.59 5.23
CA LYS A 74 4.43 -0.54 5.67
C LYS A 74 3.52 0.10 4.64
N LEU A 75 3.96 1.19 4.00
CA LEU A 75 3.20 1.88 2.97
C LEU A 75 2.99 0.97 1.76
N HIS A 76 4.05 0.30 1.29
CA HIS A 76 3.95 -0.64 0.18
C HIS A 76 2.98 -1.79 0.50
N GLY A 77 3.12 -2.41 1.68
CA GLY A 77 2.23 -3.47 2.12
C GLY A 77 0.77 -3.02 2.30
N HIS A 78 0.54 -1.80 2.78
CA HIS A 78 -0.81 -1.26 2.90
C HIS A 78 -1.47 -1.04 1.53
N ILE A 79 -0.71 -0.51 0.56
CA ILE A 79 -1.18 -0.35 -0.82
C ILE A 79 -1.55 -1.72 -1.40
N GLN A 80 -0.65 -2.71 -1.29
CA GLN A 80 -0.93 -4.09 -1.72
C GLN A 80 -2.19 -4.66 -1.05
N SER A 81 -2.36 -4.47 0.26
CA SER A 81 -3.51 -4.99 1.01
C SER A 81 -4.85 -4.39 0.58
N ILE A 82 -4.91 -3.07 0.33
CA ILE A 82 -6.13 -2.42 -0.19
C ILE A 82 -6.54 -3.03 -1.53
N MET A 83 -5.54 -3.33 -2.36
CA MET A 83 -5.70 -3.85 -3.71
C MET A 83 -6.15 -5.31 -3.71
N GLU A 84 -5.60 -6.13 -2.81
CA GLU A 84 -6.02 -7.51 -2.59
C GLU A 84 -7.40 -7.63 -1.92
N THR A 85 -7.74 -6.70 -1.03
CA THR A 85 -9.07 -6.67 -0.38
C THR A 85 -10.18 -6.43 -1.41
N GLY A 86 -9.94 -5.56 -2.41
CA GLY A 86 -10.85 -5.39 -3.53
C GLY A 86 -11.03 -6.67 -4.37
N HIS A 87 -9.99 -7.49 -4.51
CA HIS A 87 -10.05 -8.78 -5.18
C HIS A 87 -10.89 -9.81 -4.40
N MET A 88 -10.72 -9.88 -3.07
CA MET A 88 -11.48 -10.80 -2.22
C MET A 88 -12.98 -10.50 -2.21
N ASN A 89 -13.38 -9.21 -2.14
CA ASN A 89 -14.80 -8.83 -2.20
C ASN A 89 -15.48 -9.33 -3.49
N ARG A 90 -14.80 -9.23 -4.64
CA ARG A 90 -15.33 -9.77 -5.92
C ARG A 90 -15.43 -11.29 -5.95
N MET A 91 -14.50 -12.02 -5.32
CA MET A 91 -14.60 -13.48 -5.24
C MET A 91 -15.81 -13.92 -4.42
N LEU A 92 -16.08 -13.22 -3.32
CA LEU A 92 -17.23 -13.47 -2.47
C LEU A 92 -18.56 -13.20 -3.20
N GLU A 93 -18.67 -12.08 -3.94
CA GLU A 93 -19.86 -11.77 -4.77
C GLU A 93 -20.13 -12.84 -5.84
N LYS A 94 -19.08 -13.35 -6.50
CA LYS A 94 -19.22 -14.42 -7.51
C LYS A 94 -19.64 -15.76 -6.90
N GLN A 95 -19.24 -16.05 -5.66
CA GLN A 95 -19.58 -17.30 -4.97
C GLN A 95 -20.99 -17.27 -4.37
N HIS A 96 -21.54 -16.09 -4.07
CA HIS A 96 -22.89 -15.93 -3.52
C HIS A 96 -23.74 -14.95 -4.36
N PRO A 97 -24.16 -15.33 -5.58
CA PRO A 97 -24.89 -14.42 -6.48
C PRO A 97 -26.32 -14.05 -6.05
N PHE A 98 -26.85 -14.56 -4.93
CA PHE A 98 -28.28 -14.46 -4.57
C PHE A 98 -28.57 -14.17 -3.08
N ILE A 99 -27.69 -13.47 -2.37
CA ILE A 99 -28.03 -12.87 -1.07
C ILE A 99 -27.74 -11.38 -1.13
#